data_AF-A0AAJ0G3Z0-F1
#
_entry.id   AF-A0AAJ0G3Z0-F1
#
_cell.length_a   1.000
_cell.length_b   1.000
_cell.length_c   1.000
_cell.angle_alpha   90.00
_cell.angle_beta   90.00
_cell.angle_gamma   90.00
#
_symmetry.space_group_name_H-M   'P 1'
#
loop_
_entity.id
_entity.type
_entity.pdbx_description
1 polymer ?
#
loop_
_entity_poly.entity_id
_entity_poly.type
_entity_poly.pdbx_seq_one_letter_code
_entity_poly.pdbx_strand_id
1 'polypeptide(L)'
;MISHLANATVYLGLRTGVDGHQSQVAWTNGTPDVCSGFTTVVDSNSNPCGIPFYVDGNNGPFQFNGCGGAGLELDRNGQFNSNCAYQPNDINCPAGVVIRQAWSC
;
A
#
# COMPACT_ATOMS: atom_id res chain seq x y z
N MET A 1 29.14 -2.85 1.58
CA MET A 1 27.95 -2.60 0.74
C MET A 1 27.04 -1.68 1.54
N ILE A 2 27.02 -0.39 1.22
CA ILE A 2 26.23 0.60 1.97
C ILE A 2 24.81 0.49 1.44
N SER A 3 23.97 -0.30 2.11
CA SER A 3 22.53 -0.30 1.86
C SER A 3 22.00 1.10 2.22
N HIS A 4 21.80 1.93 1.21
CA HIS A 4 21.02 3.15 1.36
C HIS A 4 19.63 2.73 1.83
N LEU A 5 19.33 2.98 3.09
CA LEU A 5 17.95 3.02 3.58
C LEU A 5 17.28 4.22 2.91
N ALA A 6 16.90 4.06 1.64
CA ALA A 6 15.91 4.94 1.06
C ALA A 6 14.63 4.71 1.88
N ASN A 7 14.12 5.77 2.53
CA ASN A 7 12.79 5.76 3.11
C ASN A 7 11.81 5.55 1.94
N ALA A 8 11.48 4.30 1.67
CA ALA A 8 10.53 3.94 0.65
C ALA A 8 9.16 4.39 1.11
N THR A 9 8.53 5.26 0.33
CA THR A 9 7.16 5.73 0.52
C THR A 9 6.22 4.55 0.30
N VAL A 10 5.42 4.17 1.28
CA VAL A 10 4.41 3.12 1.21
C VAL A 10 3.07 3.73 0.79
N TYR A 11 2.50 3.20 -0.28
CA TYR A 11 1.20 3.62 -0.78
C TYR A 11 0.12 2.62 -0.40
N LEU A 12 -1.13 3.10 -0.34
CA LEU A 12 -2.33 2.29 -0.22
C LEU A 12 -3.32 2.67 -1.31
N GLY A 13 -3.91 1.65 -1.93
CA GLY A 13 -4.94 1.85 -2.93
C GLY A 13 -5.87 0.64 -3.10
N LEU A 14 -6.98 0.88 -3.77
CA LEU A 14 -7.94 -0.17 -4.14
C LEU A 14 -7.62 -0.67 -5.55
N ARG A 15 -7.20 -1.93 -5.65
CA ARG A 15 -7.03 -2.61 -6.94
C ARG A 15 -8.35 -3.22 -7.39
N THR A 16 -8.71 -2.99 -8.65
CA THR A 16 -9.80 -3.70 -9.34
C THR A 16 -9.20 -4.57 -10.44
N GLY A 17 -9.35 -5.89 -10.31
CA GLY A 17 -8.91 -6.89 -11.27
C GLY A 17 -9.74 -6.89 -12.56
N VAL A 18 -9.28 -7.64 -13.56
CA VAL A 18 -9.97 -7.77 -14.86
C VAL A 18 -11.36 -8.44 -14.73
N ASP A 19 -11.52 -9.25 -13.69
CA ASP A 19 -12.75 -9.91 -13.27
C ASP A 19 -13.65 -9.02 -12.40
N GLY A 20 -13.24 -7.78 -12.14
CA GLY A 20 -13.91 -6.86 -11.23
C GLY A 20 -13.61 -7.12 -9.76
N HIS A 21 -12.77 -8.10 -9.42
CA HIS A 21 -12.39 -8.39 -8.04
C HIS A 21 -11.68 -7.20 -7.41
N GLN A 22 -12.06 -6.84 -6.19
CA GLN A 22 -11.50 -5.69 -5.49
C GLN A 22 -10.64 -6.13 -4.32
N SER A 23 -9.44 -5.56 -4.18
CA SER A 23 -8.54 -5.83 -3.06
C SER A 23 -7.83 -4.54 -2.64
N GLN A 24 -7.68 -4.32 -1.34
CA GLN A 24 -6.78 -3.28 -0.81
C GLN A 24 -5.34 -3.75 -0.99
N VAL A 25 -4.54 -2.95 -1.70
CA VAL A 25 -3.14 -3.27 -2.00
C VAL A 25 -2.20 -2.18 -1.51
N ALA A 26 -0.99 -2.58 -1.14
CA ALA A 26 0.09 -1.69 -0.75
C ALA A 26 1.36 -1.99 -1.55
N TRP A 27 2.15 -0.95 -1.82
CA TRP A 27 3.39 -1.01 -2.59
C TRP A 27 4.29 0.15 -2.18
N THR A 28 5.53 0.19 -2.67
CA THR A 28 6.45 1.31 -2.43
C THR A 28 6.77 2.08 -3.70
N ASN A 29 7.36 3.27 -3.55
CA ASN A 29 7.98 3.95 -4.68
C ASN A 29 9.25 3.20 -5.15
N GLY A 30 9.24 2.73 -6.38
CA GLY A 30 10.42 2.15 -7.01
C GLY A 30 10.11 0.86 -7.77
N THR A 31 10.99 -0.12 -7.61
CA THR A 31 10.87 -1.45 -8.20
C THR A 31 10.48 -2.47 -7.13
N PRO A 32 9.53 -3.37 -7.42
CA PRO A 32 8.95 -3.65 -8.74
C PRO A 32 7.87 -2.65 -9.17
N ASP A 33 7.56 -2.61 -10.47
CA ASP A 33 6.45 -1.83 -11.00
C ASP A 33 5.14 -2.24 -10.30
N VAL A 34 4.37 -1.26 -9.82
CA VAL A 34 3.15 -1.48 -9.02
C VAL A 34 2.12 -2.40 -9.67
N CYS A 35 2.06 -2.49 -11.00
CA CYS A 35 1.13 -3.40 -11.67
C CYS A 35 1.51 -4.88 -11.52
N SER A 36 2.75 -5.15 -11.10
CA SER A 36 3.32 -6.49 -10.88
C SER A 36 3.90 -6.70 -9.47
N GLY A 37 4.13 -5.61 -8.73
CA GLY A 37 4.86 -5.55 -7.48
C GLY A 37 4.05 -4.89 -6.39
N PHE A 38 2.98 -5.54 -5.96
CA PHE A 38 2.11 -5.09 -4.88
C PHE A 38 1.85 -6.22 -3.90
N THR A 39 1.47 -5.86 -2.69
CA THR A 39 0.98 -6.78 -1.66
C THR A 39 -0.49 -6.56 -1.43
N THR A 40 -1.28 -7.62 -1.46
CA THR A 40 -2.67 -7.58 -1.01
C THR A 40 -2.70 -7.49 0.51
N VAL A 41 -3.21 -6.39 1.04
CA VAL A 41 -3.44 -6.19 2.49
C VAL A 41 -4.74 -6.88 2.88
N VAL A 42 -5.80 -6.66 2.10
CA VAL A 42 -7.10 -7.31 2.28
C VAL A 42 -7.67 -7.67 0.93
N ASP A 43 -8.18 -8.89 0.80
CA ASP A 43 -8.80 -9.37 -0.42
C ASP A 43 -10.28 -8.99 -0.53
N SER A 44 -10.55 -7.69 -0.36
CA SER A 44 -11.85 -7.05 -0.53
C SER A 44 -11.64 -5.52 -0.54
N ASN A 45 -12.71 -4.74 -0.67
CA ASN A 45 -12.70 -3.29 -0.44
C ASN A 45 -12.84 -2.90 1.05
N SER A 46 -12.68 -3.86 1.97
CA SER A 46 -12.84 -3.64 3.42
C SER A 46 -11.70 -2.82 4.03
N ASN A 47 -11.84 -2.52 5.32
CA ASN A 47 -10.87 -1.77 6.10
C ASN A 47 -9.50 -2.48 6.14
N PRO A 48 -8.41 -1.84 5.67
CA PRO A 48 -7.06 -2.44 5.68
C PRO A 48 -6.29 -2.26 7.00
N CYS A 49 -6.84 -1.55 7.98
CA CYS A 49 -6.14 -1.29 9.23
C CYS A 49 -6.01 -2.52 10.14
N GLY A 50 -4.95 -2.54 10.94
CA GLY A 50 -4.67 -3.61 11.91
C GLY A 50 -4.11 -4.89 11.30
N ILE A 51 -3.85 -4.90 9.99
CA ILE A 51 -3.37 -6.09 9.27
C ILE A 51 -1.89 -5.90 8.93
N PRO A 52 -1.01 -6.79 9.41
CA PRO A 52 0.41 -6.71 9.08
C PRO A 52 0.65 -7.15 7.64
N PHE A 53 1.47 -6.39 6.91
CA PHE A 53 1.88 -6.71 5.54
C PHE A 53 3.36 -6.41 5.30
N TYR A 54 3.90 -6.97 4.21
CA TYR A 54 5.28 -6.74 3.78
C TYR A 54 5.26 -6.26 2.34
N VAL A 55 6.20 -5.40 1.97
CA VAL A 55 6.41 -4.91 0.60
C VAL A 55 7.84 -5.24 0.17
N ASP A 56 8.13 -5.20 -1.14
CA ASP A 56 9.49 -5.37 -1.71
C ASP A 56 10.32 -6.55 -1.18
N GLY A 57 9.72 -7.74 -1.09
CA GLY A 57 10.48 -8.96 -0.75
C GLY A 57 10.95 -9.04 0.71
N ASN A 58 10.15 -8.54 1.65
CA ASN A 58 10.24 -8.63 3.13
C ASN A 58 10.52 -7.30 3.86
N ASN A 59 10.35 -6.15 3.21
CA ASN A 59 10.32 -4.88 3.94
C ASN A 59 9.03 -4.79 4.75
N GLY A 60 9.15 -4.81 6.07
CA GLY A 60 8.02 -4.84 7.01
C GLY A 60 8.37 -5.60 8.29
N PRO A 61 7.38 -6.00 9.10
CA PRO A 61 5.95 -5.78 8.88
C PRO A 61 5.56 -4.30 9.01
N PHE A 62 4.69 -3.88 8.10
CA PHE A 62 3.96 -2.63 8.14
C PHE A 62 2.52 -2.88 8.58
N GLN A 63 1.87 -1.87 9.16
CA GLN A 63 0.46 -1.92 9.52
C GLN A 63 -0.15 -0.52 9.36
N PHE A 64 -1.32 -0.44 8.72
CA PHE A 64 -2.09 0.79 8.71
C PHE A 64 -2.91 0.93 9.99
N ASN A 65 -2.98 2.16 10.53
CA ASN A 65 -3.82 2.53 11.66
C ASN A 65 -4.65 3.78 11.33
N GLY A 66 -5.71 4.03 12.12
CA GLY A 66 -6.50 5.26 11.98
C GLY A 66 -7.53 5.27 10.83
N CYS A 67 -7.83 4.11 10.22
CA CYS A 67 -8.91 3.95 9.24
C CYS A 67 -10.27 4.21 9.91
N GLY A 68 -10.66 5.48 10.06
CA GLY A 68 -11.88 5.84 10.79
C GLY A 68 -12.03 7.30 11.25
N GLY A 69 -11.03 8.19 11.14
CA GLY A 69 -11.34 9.63 11.24
C GLY A 69 -10.37 10.61 11.89
N ALA A 70 -9.06 10.34 11.96
CA ALA A 70 -8.08 11.38 12.32
C ALA A 70 -6.94 11.56 11.29
N GLY A 71 -6.82 10.62 10.35
CA GLY A 71 -5.68 10.47 9.46
C GLY A 71 -5.30 9.00 9.41
N LEU A 72 -4.77 8.56 8.28
CA LEU A 72 -4.19 7.23 8.15
C LEU A 72 -2.73 7.31 8.62
N GLU A 73 -2.29 6.34 9.41
CA GLU A 73 -0.92 6.23 9.90
C GLU A 73 -0.33 4.90 9.44
N LEU A 74 0.99 4.88 9.28
CA LEU A 74 1.75 3.68 9.01
C LEU A 74 2.63 3.36 10.22
N ASP A 75 2.45 2.17 10.77
CA ASP A 75 3.40 1.58 11.72
C ASP A 75 4.36 0.66 10.98
N ARG A 76 5.59 0.56 11.50
CA ARG A 76 6.57 -0.44 11.10
C ARG A 76 7.11 -1.12 12.34
N ASN A 77 7.08 -2.45 12.39
CA ASN A 77 7.47 -3.24 13.56
C ASN A 77 6.71 -2.84 14.85
N GLY A 78 5.42 -2.48 14.72
CA GLY A 78 4.58 -2.07 15.85
C GLY A 78 4.92 -0.70 16.44
N GLN A 79 5.70 0.13 15.74
CA GLN A 79 6.00 1.49 16.11
C GLN A 79 5.56 2.46 15.01
N PHE A 80 5.09 3.64 15.40
CA PHE A 80 4.77 4.71 14.47
C PHE A 80 5.95 4.98 13.53
N ASN A 81 5.66 4.96 12.23
CA ASN A 81 6.63 5.24 11.17
C ASN A 81 6.34 6.61 10.52
N SER A 82 5.14 6.79 9.99
CA SER A 82 4.74 8.01 9.28
C SER A 82 3.25 8.28 9.33
N ASN A 83 2.88 9.55 9.17
CA ASN A 83 1.52 9.95 8.83
C ASN A 83 1.33 9.83 7.33
N CYS A 84 0.18 9.34 6.91
CA CYS A 84 -0.16 9.23 5.50
C CYS A 84 -0.92 10.49 5.03
N ALA A 85 -0.62 10.93 3.82
CA ALA A 85 -1.35 11.99 3.12
C ALA A 85 -2.31 11.38 2.09
N TYR A 86 -3.53 11.93 2.01
CA TYR A 86 -4.46 11.56 0.95
C TYR A 86 -3.94 12.11 -0.38
N GLN A 87 -3.61 11.21 -1.30
CA GLN A 87 -3.02 11.51 -2.60
C GLN A 87 -3.68 10.62 -3.66
N PRO A 88 -4.88 11.00 -4.12
CA PRO A 88 -5.63 10.18 -5.06
C PRO A 88 -4.93 10.16 -6.43
N ASN A 89 -4.75 8.96 -6.97
CA ASN A 89 -4.22 8.77 -8.32
C ASN A 89 -4.74 7.47 -8.92
N ASP A 90 -5.11 7.49 -10.20
CA ASP A 90 -5.52 6.29 -10.92
C ASP A 90 -4.33 5.74 -11.71
N ILE A 91 -3.95 4.51 -11.38
CA ILE A 91 -2.86 3.79 -12.02
C ILE A 91 -3.50 2.73 -12.94
N ASN A 92 -3.33 2.93 -14.24
CA ASN A 92 -3.83 2.01 -15.25
C ASN A 92 -2.79 0.93 -15.53
N CYS A 93 -3.13 -0.30 -15.20
CA CYS A 93 -2.29 -1.47 -15.42
C CYS A 93 -2.72 -2.22 -16.70
N PRO A 94 -1.84 -3.07 -17.25
CA PRO A 94 -2.19 -3.90 -18.41
C PRO A 94 -3.46 -4.72 -18.20
N ALA A 95 -4.10 -5.10 -19.32
CA ALA A 95 -5.34 -5.88 -19.36
C ALA A 95 -6.57 -5.23 -18.69
N GLY A 96 -6.51 -3.92 -18.39
CA GLY A 96 -7.65 -3.17 -17.83
C GLY A 96 -7.74 -3.22 -16.30
N VAL A 97 -6.70 -3.71 -15.63
CA VAL A 97 -6.58 -3.59 -14.17
C VAL A 97 -6.39 -2.12 -13.80
N VAL A 98 -7.07 -1.66 -12.76
CA VAL A 98 -6.93 -0.29 -12.24
C VAL A 98 -6.60 -0.32 -10.76
N ILE A 99 -5.62 0.47 -10.33
CA ILE A 99 -5.33 0.72 -8.93
C ILE A 99 -5.68 2.17 -8.63
N ARG A 100 -6.67 2.37 -7.77
CA ARG A 100 -7.04 3.69 -7.25
C ARG A 100 -6.23 3.95 -5.99
N GLN A 101 -5.08 4.59 -6.14
CA GLN A 101 -4.28 5.06 -5.01
C GLN A 101 -5.11 6.05 -4.20
N ALA A 102 -5.07 5.92 -2.88
CA ALA A 102 -5.74 6.84 -1.97
C ALA A 102 -4.73 7.52 -1.03
N TRP A 103 -3.72 6.79 -0.55
CA TRP A 103 -2.82 7.29 0.48
C TRP A 103 -1.36 7.05 0.13
N SER A 104 -0.51 7.98 0.60
CA SER A 104 0.94 7.91 0.57
C SER A 104 1.47 8.13 1.99
N CYS A 105 2.26 7.20 2.48
CA CYS A 105 2.94 7.19 3.76
C CYS A 105 4.45 6.99 3.50
#